data_AF-A0A1W2HB64-F1
#
_entry.id   AF-A0A1W2HB64-F1
#
_cell.length_a   1.000
_cell.length_b   1.000
_cell.length_c   1.000
_cell.angle_alpha   90.00
_cell.angle_beta   90.00
_cell.angle_gamma   90.00
#
_symmetry.space_group_name_H-M   'P 1'
#
loop_
_entity.id
_entity.type
_entity.pdbx_description
1 polymer ?
#
loop_
_entity_poly.entity_id
_entity_poly.type
_entity_poly.pdbx_seq_one_letter_code
_entity_poly.pdbx_strand_id
1 'polypeptide(L)'
;MKIFLIIFAIIFLFPFLLIAQDTQFDQSLAEKLKADDYGMRKFVIAFLFAGDRVSEYSTEERAEIQKGHMANITKLAEMEKLILAGPFFGNDAMRGIFVFDVDSKEEAEKLTNTDPAVIAGVLRMELKEWYGSAALMMIPEIHKKIQKTDF
;
A
#
# COMPACT_ATOMS: atom_id res chain seq x y z
N MET A 1 48.79 13.05 -40.24
CA MET A 1 48.98 13.12 -38.77
C MET A 1 47.90 13.91 -38.03
N LYS A 2 47.55 15.15 -38.43
CA LYS A 2 46.53 15.96 -37.74
C LYS A 2 45.12 15.32 -37.66
N ILE A 3 44.69 14.61 -38.72
CA ILE A 3 43.39 13.90 -38.74
C ILE A 3 43.37 12.67 -37.82
N PHE A 4 44.49 11.94 -37.70
CA PHE A 4 44.61 10.80 -36.79
C PHE A 4 44.61 11.22 -35.31
N LEU A 5 45.17 12.41 -35.00
CA LEU A 5 45.14 13.01 -33.66
C LEU A 5 43.74 13.45 -33.23
N ILE A 6 42.89 13.90 -34.17
CA ILE A 6 41.50 14.31 -33.87
C ILE A 6 40.61 13.07 -33.61
N ILE A 7 40.80 11.99 -34.37
CA ILE A 7 40.04 10.73 -34.17
C ILE A 7 40.41 10.08 -32.83
N PHE A 8 41.69 10.12 -32.44
CA PHE A 8 42.15 9.59 -31.15
C PHE A 8 41.60 10.41 -29.96
N ALA A 9 41.44 11.73 -30.12
CA ALA A 9 40.85 12.59 -29.09
C ALA A 9 39.33 12.35 -28.90
N ILE A 10 38.59 12.03 -29.97
CA ILE A 10 37.15 11.73 -29.89
C ILE A 10 36.90 10.37 -29.21
N ILE A 11 37.77 9.38 -29.42
CA ILE A 11 37.67 8.06 -28.77
C ILE A 11 37.97 8.15 -27.26
N PHE A 12 38.83 9.08 -26.82
CA PHE A 12 39.12 9.31 -25.40
C PHE A 12 38.09 10.21 -24.68
N LEU A 13 37.28 10.98 -25.40
CA LEU A 13 36.18 11.79 -24.84
C LEU A 13 34.85 11.01 -24.70
N PHE A 14 34.68 9.93 -25.45
CA PHE A 14 33.47 9.11 -25.43
C PHE A 14 33.18 8.38 -24.09
N PRO A 15 34.17 7.85 -23.33
CA PRO A 15 33.87 7.16 -22.07
C PRO A 15 33.49 8.11 -20.92
N PHE A 16 33.75 9.43 -21.03
CA PHE A 16 33.38 10.39 -19.98
C PHE A 16 31.90 10.80 -20.02
N LEU A 17 31.26 10.74 -21.19
CA LEU A 17 29.82 11.02 -21.34
C LEU A 17 28.92 9.91 -20.76
N LEU A 18 29.44 8.67 -20.65
CA LEU A 18 28.70 7.53 -20.08
C LEU A 18 28.66 7.52 -18.54
N ILE A 19 29.52 8.29 -17.87
CA ILE A 19 29.59 8.33 -16.39
C ILE A 19 28.68 9.43 -15.81
N ALA A 20 28.11 10.31 -16.64
CA ALA A 20 27.31 11.45 -16.19
C ALA A 20 25.79 11.19 -16.08
N GLN A 21 25.31 9.99 -16.40
CA GLN A 21 23.94 9.58 -16.13
C GLN A 21 23.87 8.85 -14.78
N ASP A 22 24.07 9.59 -13.70
CA ASP A 22 23.75 9.10 -12.36
C ASP A 22 22.21 9.16 -12.19
N THR A 23 21.52 8.13 -12.69
CA THR A 23 20.06 8.01 -12.66
C THR A 23 19.57 7.49 -11.31
N GLN A 24 20.12 8.00 -10.20
CA GLN A 24 19.83 7.44 -8.87
C GLN A 24 18.47 7.89 -8.30
N PHE A 25 17.86 8.95 -8.85
CA PHE A 25 16.61 9.53 -8.36
C PHE A 25 15.63 9.90 -9.49
N ASP A 26 14.39 9.44 -9.38
CA ASP A 26 13.30 9.74 -10.31
C ASP A 26 12.33 10.76 -9.68
N GLN A 27 12.52 12.05 -10.02
CA GLN A 27 11.72 13.16 -9.51
C GLN A 27 10.22 13.02 -9.87
N SER A 28 9.92 12.59 -11.09
CA SER A 28 8.53 12.48 -11.58
C SER A 28 7.79 11.39 -10.82
N LEU A 29 8.45 10.26 -10.57
CA LEU A 29 7.89 9.20 -9.76
C LEU A 29 7.73 9.63 -8.29
N ALA A 30 8.72 10.32 -7.71
CA ALA A 30 8.63 10.83 -6.35
C ALA A 30 7.41 11.76 -6.16
N GLU A 31 7.22 12.71 -7.08
CA GLU A 31 6.06 13.61 -7.08
C GLU A 31 4.74 12.84 -7.25
N LYS A 32 4.68 11.90 -8.21
CA LYS A 32 3.50 11.06 -8.44
C LYS A 32 3.10 10.28 -7.18
N LEU A 33 4.06 9.72 -6.46
CA LEU A 33 3.80 8.93 -5.26
C LEU A 33 3.68 9.78 -3.98
N LYS A 34 3.86 11.10 -4.09
CA LYS A 34 3.90 12.07 -2.98
C LYS A 34 4.98 11.71 -1.95
N ALA A 35 6.14 11.28 -2.44
CA ALA A 35 7.29 10.95 -1.62
C ALA A 35 7.98 12.23 -1.12
N ASP A 36 8.44 12.21 0.13
CA ASP A 36 9.41 13.16 0.65
C ASP A 36 10.84 12.85 0.17
N ASP A 37 11.82 13.62 0.63
CA ASP A 37 13.24 13.47 0.28
C ASP A 37 13.82 12.09 0.60
N TYR A 38 13.16 11.30 1.47
CA TYR A 38 13.56 9.94 1.83
C TYR A 38 12.84 8.86 1.01
N GLY A 39 11.96 9.22 0.08
CA GLY A 39 11.12 8.26 -0.63
C GLY A 39 9.92 7.77 0.21
N MET A 40 9.54 8.53 1.23
CA MET A 40 8.57 8.12 2.26
C MET A 40 7.37 9.05 2.28
N ARG A 41 6.28 8.62 2.93
CA ARG A 41 5.11 9.47 3.21
C ARG A 41 4.31 8.95 4.40
N LYS A 42 3.40 9.79 4.88
CA LYS A 42 2.45 9.44 5.95
C LYS A 42 1.28 8.63 5.38
N PHE A 43 0.92 7.58 6.09
CA PHE A 43 -0.26 6.73 5.89
C PHE A 43 -1.01 6.57 7.22
N VAL A 44 -2.15 5.90 7.18
CA VAL A 44 -2.79 5.35 8.39
C VAL A 44 -2.82 3.84 8.29
N ILE A 45 -2.28 3.15 9.29
CA ILE A 45 -2.38 1.70 9.41
C ILE A 45 -3.49 1.34 10.40
N ALA A 46 -4.30 0.33 10.08
CA ALA A 46 -5.20 -0.31 11.02
C ALA A 46 -4.64 -1.67 11.43
N PHE A 47 -4.61 -1.92 12.73
CA PHE A 47 -4.41 -3.25 13.30
C PHE A 47 -5.76 -3.85 13.62
N LEU A 48 -6.07 -4.97 12.98
CA LEU A 48 -7.34 -5.68 13.17
C LEU A 48 -7.18 -6.67 14.32
N PHE A 49 -8.10 -6.65 15.26
CA PHE A 49 -8.19 -7.59 16.36
C PHE A 49 -9.55 -8.30 16.35
N ALA A 50 -9.61 -9.50 16.93
CA ALA A 50 -10.86 -10.14 17.27
C ALA A 50 -11.68 -9.21 18.18
N GLY A 51 -12.96 -9.03 17.83
CA GLY A 51 -13.92 -8.33 18.68
C GLY A 51 -14.44 -9.21 19.81
N ASP A 52 -15.19 -8.61 20.72
CA ASP A 52 -15.77 -9.24 21.91
C ASP A 52 -17.15 -9.87 21.64
N ARG A 53 -17.79 -9.54 20.52
CA ARG A 53 -19.13 -10.03 20.15
C ARG A 53 -19.14 -11.26 19.24
N VAL A 54 -17.98 -11.87 18.98
CA VAL A 54 -17.85 -13.02 18.05
C VAL A 54 -18.76 -14.19 18.46
N SER A 55 -18.89 -14.46 19.76
CA SER A 55 -19.71 -15.56 20.29
C SER A 55 -21.23 -15.32 20.23
N GLU A 56 -21.66 -14.11 19.89
CA GLU A 56 -23.10 -13.77 19.76
C GLU A 56 -23.69 -14.27 18.45
N TYR A 57 -22.85 -14.65 17.48
CA TYR A 57 -23.25 -14.99 16.12
C TYR A 57 -23.00 -16.47 15.81
N SER A 58 -23.95 -17.07 15.09
CA SER A 58 -23.81 -18.43 14.53
C SER A 58 -22.66 -18.49 13.52
N THR A 59 -22.29 -19.70 13.10
CA THR A 59 -21.28 -19.87 12.05
C THR A 59 -21.75 -19.28 10.71
N GLU A 60 -23.03 -19.43 10.40
CA GLU A 60 -23.67 -18.89 9.18
C GLU A 60 -23.72 -17.36 9.23
N GLU A 61 -24.08 -16.77 10.37
CA GLU A 61 -24.10 -15.32 10.54
C GLU A 61 -22.69 -14.72 10.42
N ARG A 62 -21.68 -15.38 11.01
CA ARG A 62 -20.28 -14.95 10.86
C ARG A 62 -19.77 -15.05 9.43
N ALA A 63 -20.23 -16.03 8.66
CA ALA A 63 -19.88 -16.14 7.25
C ALA A 63 -20.46 -14.98 6.42
N GLU A 64 -21.71 -14.57 6.68
CA GLU A 64 -22.31 -13.40 6.02
C GLU A 64 -21.63 -12.09 6.44
N ILE A 65 -21.28 -11.94 7.72
CA ILE A 65 -20.49 -10.79 8.19
C ILE A 65 -19.13 -10.75 7.49
N GLN A 66 -18.44 -11.88 7.37
CA GLN A 66 -17.15 -11.97 6.67
C GLN A 66 -17.29 -11.61 5.19
N LYS A 67 -18.36 -12.05 4.52
CA LYS A 67 -18.64 -11.66 3.14
C LYS A 67 -18.85 -10.15 3.00
N GLY A 68 -19.57 -9.55 3.95
CA GLY A 68 -19.73 -8.09 4.03
C GLY A 68 -18.39 -7.37 4.24
N HIS A 69 -17.53 -7.89 5.11
CA HIS A 69 -16.17 -7.40 5.32
C HIS A 69 -15.34 -7.42 4.03
N MET A 70 -15.36 -8.54 3.29
CA MET A 70 -14.66 -8.63 2.01
C MET A 70 -15.20 -7.64 0.97
N ALA A 71 -16.53 -7.47 0.89
CA ALA A 71 -17.13 -6.48 -0.01
C ALA A 71 -16.72 -5.04 0.36
N ASN A 72 -16.58 -4.73 1.65
CA ASN A 72 -16.09 -3.43 2.11
C ASN A 72 -14.61 -3.23 1.72
N ILE A 73 -13.76 -4.25 1.85
CA ILE A 73 -12.35 -4.20 1.38
C ILE A 73 -12.31 -3.86 -0.12
N THR A 74 -13.09 -4.56 -0.94
CA THR A 74 -13.15 -4.32 -2.40
C THR A 74 -13.58 -2.89 -2.69
N LYS A 75 -14.65 -2.41 -2.06
CA LYS A 75 -15.12 -1.02 -2.20
C LYS A 75 -14.04 -0.01 -1.84
N LEU A 76 -13.33 -0.20 -0.73
CA LEU A 76 -12.29 0.72 -0.28
C LEU A 76 -11.07 0.72 -1.21
N ALA A 77 -10.73 -0.43 -1.80
CA ALA A 77 -9.69 -0.55 -2.81
C ALA A 77 -10.08 0.15 -4.12
N GLU A 78 -11.34 0.01 -4.57
CA GLU A 78 -11.88 0.72 -5.74
C GLU A 78 -11.93 2.24 -5.56
N MET A 79 -12.16 2.70 -4.33
CA MET A 79 -12.08 4.12 -3.97
C MET A 79 -10.64 4.64 -3.86
N GLU A 80 -9.63 3.79 -4.09
CA GLU A 80 -8.21 4.09 -3.94
C GLU A 80 -7.82 4.55 -2.52
N LYS A 81 -8.66 4.23 -1.52
CA LYS A 81 -8.43 4.59 -0.11
C LYS A 81 -7.67 3.51 0.64
N LEU A 82 -7.76 2.26 0.20
CA LEU A 82 -7.09 1.11 0.80
C LEU A 82 -5.98 0.62 -0.14
N ILE A 83 -4.73 0.76 0.29
CA ILE A 83 -3.54 0.39 -0.49
C ILE A 83 -3.33 -1.13 -0.45
N LEU A 84 -3.47 -1.71 0.75
CA LEU A 84 -3.37 -3.15 0.95
C LEU A 84 -4.17 -3.57 2.18
N ALA A 85 -4.64 -4.81 2.14
CA ALA A 85 -5.28 -5.50 3.25
C ALA A 85 -4.77 -6.94 3.28
N GLY A 86 -4.54 -7.48 4.48
CA GLY A 86 -4.12 -8.87 4.61
C GLY A 86 -4.30 -9.42 6.02
N PRO A 87 -4.71 -10.70 6.15
CA PRO A 87 -4.77 -11.36 7.44
C PRO A 87 -3.36 -11.76 7.89
N PHE A 88 -3.18 -11.86 9.21
CA PHE A 88 -2.07 -12.62 9.78
C PHE A 88 -2.41 -14.11 9.72
N PHE A 89 -1.38 -14.95 9.57
CA PHE A 89 -1.55 -16.39 9.68
C PHE A 89 -1.89 -16.79 11.12
N GLY A 90 -2.68 -17.85 11.27
CA GLY A 90 -3.07 -18.38 12.58
C GLY A 90 -4.40 -17.82 13.07
N ASN A 91 -4.69 -18.07 14.35
CA ASN A 91 -5.98 -17.77 14.97
C ASN A 91 -5.87 -16.84 16.19
N ASP A 92 -4.78 -16.08 16.26
CA ASP A 92 -4.50 -15.18 17.36
C ASP A 92 -5.49 -14.02 17.44
N ALA A 93 -5.44 -13.28 18.55
CA ALA A 93 -6.28 -12.11 18.75
C ALA A 93 -6.03 -11.05 17.67
N MET A 94 -4.80 -10.91 17.18
CA MET A 94 -4.47 -10.02 16.06
C MET A 94 -4.76 -10.73 14.74
N ARG A 95 -5.66 -10.14 13.94
CA ARG A 95 -6.26 -10.77 12.75
C ARG A 95 -5.65 -10.32 11.44
N GLY A 96 -5.17 -9.08 11.35
CA GLY A 96 -4.61 -8.56 10.11
C GLY A 96 -4.25 -7.08 10.17
N ILE A 97 -3.90 -6.53 9.01
CA ILE A 97 -3.62 -5.10 8.83
C ILE A 97 -4.29 -4.55 7.59
N PHE A 98 -4.66 -3.28 7.67
CA PHE A 98 -4.99 -2.42 6.52
C PHE A 98 -4.02 -1.25 6.47
N VAL A 99 -3.63 -0.82 5.26
CA VAL A 99 -2.86 0.42 5.05
C VAL A 99 -3.68 1.36 4.15
N PHE A 100 -3.99 2.55 4.65
CA PHE A 100 -4.83 3.53 3.99
C PHE A 100 -4.02 4.67 3.36
N ASP A 101 -4.46 5.12 2.18
CA ASP A 101 -4.09 6.42 1.60
C ASP A 101 -5.16 7.47 1.96
N VAL A 102 -5.00 8.07 3.14
CA VAL A 102 -5.90 9.11 3.68
C VAL A 102 -5.09 10.21 4.35
N ASP A 103 -5.69 11.39 4.48
CA ASP A 103 -4.98 12.56 5.03
C ASP A 103 -4.91 12.53 6.56
N SER A 104 -5.81 11.78 7.21
CA SER A 104 -5.99 11.79 8.67
C SER A 104 -6.47 10.45 9.23
N LYS A 105 -6.20 10.24 10.52
CA LYS A 105 -6.71 9.08 11.26
C LYS A 105 -8.23 9.08 11.34
N GLU A 106 -8.86 10.25 11.44
CA GLU A 106 -10.30 10.44 11.51
C GLU A 106 -10.99 10.03 10.21
N GLU A 107 -10.34 10.26 9.05
CA GLU A 107 -10.84 9.75 7.77
C GLU A 107 -10.78 8.21 7.73
N ALA A 108 -9.66 7.61 8.12
CA ALA A 108 -9.55 6.15 8.23
C ALA A 108 -10.62 5.58 9.17
N GLU A 109 -10.88 6.22 10.31
CA GLU A 109 -11.89 5.78 11.27
C GLU A 109 -13.29 5.76 10.67
N LYS A 110 -13.65 6.79 9.89
CA LYS A 110 -14.92 6.81 9.16
C LYS A 110 -15.02 5.65 8.17
N LEU A 111 -13.93 5.32 7.48
CA LEU A 111 -13.89 4.19 6.53
C LEU A 111 -13.96 2.84 7.25
N THR A 112 -13.27 2.66 8.37
CA THR A 112 -13.36 1.41 9.15
C THR A 112 -14.74 1.21 9.76
N ASN A 113 -15.43 2.30 10.11
CA ASN A 113 -16.79 2.24 10.66
C ASN A 113 -17.87 1.88 9.62
N THR A 114 -17.53 1.78 8.33
CA THR A 114 -18.44 1.22 7.32
C THR A 114 -18.33 -0.30 7.17
N ASP A 115 -17.37 -0.93 7.86
CA ASP A 115 -17.11 -2.37 7.76
C ASP A 115 -18.15 -3.18 8.54
N PRO A 116 -18.89 -4.10 7.89
CA PRO A 116 -19.86 -4.95 8.59
C PRO A 116 -19.27 -5.75 9.77
N ALA A 117 -17.99 -6.14 9.70
CA ALA A 117 -17.34 -6.84 10.80
C ALA A 117 -17.06 -5.93 12.01
N VAL A 118 -16.82 -4.64 11.78
CA VAL A 118 -16.64 -3.65 12.85
C VAL A 118 -18.00 -3.27 13.43
N ILE A 119 -19.01 -3.04 12.59
CA ILE A 119 -20.40 -2.73 13.02
C ILE A 119 -20.97 -3.86 13.88
N ALA A 120 -20.73 -5.12 13.50
CA ALA A 120 -21.15 -6.28 14.28
C ALA A 120 -20.33 -6.50 15.56
N GLY A 121 -19.20 -5.80 15.74
CA GLY A 121 -18.29 -6.00 16.86
C GLY A 121 -17.56 -7.35 16.83
N VAL A 122 -17.47 -8.01 15.66
CA VAL A 122 -16.66 -9.23 15.49
C VAL A 122 -15.20 -8.91 15.17
N LEU A 123 -14.94 -7.70 14.66
CA LEU A 123 -13.62 -7.12 14.54
C LEU A 123 -13.56 -5.78 15.26
N ARG A 124 -12.38 -5.48 15.80
CA ARG A 124 -12.03 -4.18 16.37
C ARG A 124 -10.77 -3.70 15.68
N MET A 125 -10.76 -2.46 15.21
CA MET A 125 -9.60 -1.88 14.52
C MET A 125 -8.96 -0.79 15.35
N GLU A 126 -7.63 -0.85 15.50
CA GLU A 126 -6.84 0.22 16.11
C GLU A 126 -6.04 0.96 15.04
N LEU A 127 -6.23 2.28 14.97
CA LEU A 127 -5.63 3.12 13.93
C LEU A 127 -4.42 3.89 14.43
N LYS A 128 -3.37 3.94 13.61
CA LYS A 128 -2.14 4.69 13.88
C LYS A 128 -1.64 5.38 12.61
N GLU A 129 -1.24 6.64 12.74
CA GLU A 129 -0.46 7.30 11.68
C GLU A 129 0.91 6.63 11.58
N TRP A 130 1.30 6.29 10.36
CA TRP A 130 2.51 5.54 10.10
C TRP A 130 3.31 6.18 8.97
N TYR A 131 4.62 6.28 9.16
CA TYR A 131 5.56 6.78 8.17
C TYR A 131 6.18 5.58 7.44
N GLY A 132 5.87 5.44 6.15
CA GLY A 132 6.22 4.29 5.35
C GLY A 132 6.70 4.68 3.95
N SER A 133 7.23 3.73 3.19
CA SER A 133 7.70 4.00 1.83
C SER A 133 6.54 4.42 0.92
N ALA A 134 6.73 5.50 0.16
CA ALA A 134 5.76 5.93 -0.85
C ALA A 134 5.57 4.89 -1.97
N ALA A 135 6.51 3.96 -2.13
CA ALA A 135 6.40 2.83 -3.06
C ALA A 135 5.18 1.94 -2.79
N LEU A 136 4.61 1.96 -1.57
CA LEU A 136 3.36 1.27 -1.27
C LEU A 136 2.22 1.68 -2.20
N MET A 137 2.20 2.93 -2.69
CA MET A 137 1.21 3.41 -3.64
C MET A 137 1.22 2.65 -4.98
N MET A 138 2.29 1.92 -5.29
CA MET A 138 2.38 1.08 -6.49
C MET A 138 1.78 -0.32 -6.28
N ILE A 139 1.52 -0.72 -5.02
CA ILE A 139 1.05 -2.08 -4.71
C ILE A 139 -0.27 -2.41 -5.43
N PRO A 140 -1.32 -1.56 -5.43
CA PRO A 140 -2.57 -1.91 -6.11
C PRO A 140 -2.39 -2.20 -7.61
N GLU A 141 -1.55 -1.42 -8.30
CA GLU A 141 -1.25 -1.62 -9.72
C GLU A 141 -0.46 -2.92 -9.95
N ILE A 142 0.58 -3.14 -9.15
CA ILE A 142 1.43 -4.33 -9.25
C ILE A 142 0.62 -5.60 -8.92
N HIS A 143 -0.21 -5.55 -7.88
CA HIS A 143 -1.07 -6.65 -7.44
C HIS A 143 -1.95 -7.17 -8.58
N LYS A 144 -2.63 -6.27 -9.30
CA LYS A 144 -3.45 -6.60 -10.47
C LYS A 144 -2.66 -7.32 -11.57
N LYS A 145 -1.36 -7.02 -11.74
CA LYS A 145 -0.50 -7.65 -12.74
C LYS A 145 -0.02 -9.05 -12.33
N ILE A 146 0.02 -9.35 -11.04
CA ILE A 146 0.55 -10.62 -10.51
C ILE A 146 -0.53 -11.57 -10.00
N GLN A 147 -1.79 -11.11 -9.85
CA GLN A 147 -2.91 -11.97 -9.51
C GLN A 147 -3.41 -12.73 -10.74
N LYS A 148 -3.70 -14.04 -10.56
CA LYS A 148 -4.31 -14.86 -11.62
C LYS A 148 -5.84 -14.85 -11.57
N THR A 149 -6.40 -14.54 -10.42
CA THR A 149 -7.83 -14.60 -10.14
C THR A 149 -8.15 -13.54 -9.10
N ASP A 150 -9.29 -12.88 -9.27
CA ASP A 150 -9.80 -11.94 -8.29
C ASP A 150 -10.33 -12.69 -7.06
N PHE A 151 -10.26 -12.05 -5.90
CA PHE A 151 -10.73 -12.59 -4.62
C PHE A 151 -12.20 -12.26 -4.36
#